data_AF-A0A645D348-F1
#
_entry.id   AF-A0A645D348-F1
#
_cell.length_a   1.000
_cell.length_b   1.000
_cell.length_c   1.000
_cell.angle_alpha   90.00
_cell.angle_beta   90.00
_cell.angle_gamma   90.00
#
_symmetry.space_group_name_H-M   'P 1'
#
loop_
_entity.id
_entity.type
_entity.pdbx_description
1 polymer ?
#
loop_
_entity_poly.entity_id
_entity_poly.type
_entity_poly.pdbx_seq_one_letter_code
_entity_poly.pdbx_strand_id
1 'polypeptide(L)'
;MVLTVFSDFQSMSPVLQVVVFLIPFSHPMMIMNSLLMDQTLLVVGGLVYMVAFALISIYVTVRIYNSDILLSGWNKMDKLKKSLGKK
;
A
#
# COMPACT_ATOMS: atom_id res chain seq x y z
N MET A 1 -3.13 14.08 2.34
CA MET A 1 -3.68 15.16 3.18
C MET A 1 -3.52 16.55 2.57
N VAL A 2 -2.39 16.88 1.96
CA VAL A 2 -2.24 18.16 1.23
C VAL A 2 -3.04 18.18 -0.08
N LEU A 3 -3.08 17.07 -0.84
CA LEU A 3 -3.69 17.07 -2.18
C LEU A 3 -5.22 17.21 -2.20
N THR A 4 -5.93 16.72 -1.19
CA THR A 4 -7.41 16.69 -1.18
C THR A 4 -8.06 18.01 -0.73
N VAL A 5 -7.29 18.94 -0.15
CA VAL A 5 -7.80 20.27 0.27
C VAL A 5 -7.70 21.27 -0.89
N PHE A 6 -6.71 21.12 -1.77
CA PHE A 6 -6.43 22.08 -2.83
C PHE A 6 -6.97 21.67 -4.20
N SER A 7 -7.45 20.43 -4.38
CA SER A 7 -7.96 19.97 -5.67
C SER A 7 -8.95 18.82 -5.48
N ASP A 8 -10.13 18.95 -6.10
CA ASP A 8 -11.13 17.90 -6.09
C ASP A 8 -10.67 16.75 -7.01
N PHE A 9 -10.83 15.51 -6.57
CA PHE A 9 -10.38 14.32 -7.31
C PHE A 9 -10.98 14.30 -8.73
N GLN A 10 -12.23 14.75 -8.88
CA GLN A 10 -12.89 14.82 -10.19
C GLN A 10 -12.37 15.95 -11.10
N SER A 11 -11.77 17.00 -10.55
CA SER A 11 -11.22 18.13 -11.30
C SER A 11 -9.79 17.90 -11.81
N MET A 12 -9.14 16.83 -11.37
CA MET A 12 -7.77 16.47 -11.73
C MET A 12 -7.68 15.83 -13.12
N SER A 13 -6.49 15.93 -13.75
CA SER A 13 -6.24 15.23 -15.00
C SER A 13 -6.37 13.70 -14.84
N PRO A 14 -6.77 12.95 -15.88
CA PRO A 14 -6.97 11.51 -15.79
C PRO A 14 -5.72 10.74 -15.32
N VAL A 15 -4.53 11.21 -15.71
CA VAL A 15 -3.25 10.63 -15.28
C VAL A 15 -3.06 10.79 -13.78
N LEU A 16 -3.36 11.97 -13.25
CA LEU A 16 -3.20 12.26 -11.83
C LEU A 16 -4.23 11.51 -10.99
N GLN A 17 -5.46 11.35 -11.49
CA GLN A 17 -6.48 10.52 -10.85
C GLN A 17 -6.00 9.07 -10.68
N VAL A 18 -5.41 8.47 -11.72
CA VAL A 18 -4.88 7.10 -11.64
C VAL A 18 -3.75 6.99 -10.61
N VAL A 19 -2.81 7.94 -10.60
CA VAL A 19 -1.69 7.95 -9.63
C VAL A 19 -2.22 8.08 -8.20
N VAL A 20 -3.18 8.97 -7.96
CA VAL A 20 -3.80 9.17 -6.64
C VAL A 20 -4.58 7.93 -6.21
N PHE A 21 -5.30 7.29 -7.14
CA PHE A 21 -6.05 6.04 -6.90
C PHE A 21 -5.13 4.85 -6.61
N LEU A 22 -3.89 4.87 -7.10
CA LEU A 22 -2.91 3.81 -6.82
C LEU A 22 -2.38 3.89 -5.37
N ILE A 23 -2.52 5.03 -4.71
CA ILE A 23 -2.08 5.21 -3.33
C ILE A 23 -3.22 4.77 -2.39
N PRO A 24 -3.03 3.70 -1.58
CA PRO A 24 -4.08 3.15 -0.72
C PRO A 24 -4.70 4.20 0.22
N PHE A 25 -3.88 5.08 0.78
CA PHE A 25 -4.33 6.12 1.71
C PHE A 25 -5.24 7.17 1.07
N SER A 26 -5.27 7.31 -0.26
CA SER A 26 -6.13 8.28 -0.92
C SER A 26 -7.60 7.92 -0.82
N HIS A 27 -7.94 6.63 -0.91
CA HIS A 27 -9.33 6.16 -0.86
C HIS A 27 -10.06 6.59 0.41
N PRO A 28 -9.60 6.26 1.64
CA PRO A 28 -10.31 6.64 2.87
C PRO A 28 -10.42 8.16 3.04
N MET A 29 -9.44 8.90 2.55
CA MET A 29 -9.43 10.36 2.64
C MET A 29 -10.47 11.02 1.73
N MET A 30 -10.80 10.38 0.60
CA MET A 30 -11.81 10.87 -0.34
C MET A 30 -13.23 10.43 0.00
N ILE A 31 -13.41 9.49 0.94
CA ILE A 31 -14.74 8.93 1.28
C ILE A 31 -15.70 10.04 1.69
N MET A 32 -15.29 10.93 2.60
CA MET A 32 -16.19 11.97 3.11
C MET A 32 -16.65 12.91 2.00
N ASN A 33 -15.73 13.35 1.14
CA ASN A 33 -16.08 14.20 0.00
C ASN A 33 -16.98 13.45 -1.02
N SER A 34 -16.65 12.20 -1.31
CA SER A 34 -17.40 11.37 -2.28
C SER A 34 -18.82 11.06 -1.80
N LEU A 35 -19.03 10.86 -0.50
CA LEU A 35 -20.35 10.67 0.09
C LEU A 35 -21.18 11.96 0.04
N LEU A 36 -20.57 13.11 0.30
CA LEU A 36 -21.23 14.41 0.19
C LEU A 36 -21.62 14.78 -1.25
N MET A 37 -20.93 14.20 -2.24
CA MET A 37 -21.21 14.39 -3.66
C MET A 37 -22.07 13.26 -4.27
N ASP A 38 -22.69 12.39 -3.45
CA ASP A 38 -23.48 11.21 -3.85
C ASP A 38 -22.73 10.18 -4.73
N GLN A 39 -21.40 10.19 -4.72
CA GLN A 39 -20.54 9.32 -5.53
C GLN A 39 -20.28 7.97 -4.86
N THR A 40 -21.34 7.23 -4.60
CA THR A 40 -21.32 5.94 -3.88
C THR A 40 -20.45 4.88 -4.58
N LEU A 41 -20.35 4.94 -5.91
CA LEU A 41 -19.59 3.98 -6.70
C LEU A 41 -18.07 4.06 -6.44
N LEU A 42 -17.54 5.27 -6.24
CA LEU A 42 -16.13 5.49 -5.86
C LEU A 42 -15.85 5.01 -4.43
N VAL A 43 -16.83 5.17 -3.53
CA VAL A 43 -16.72 4.72 -2.13
C VAL A 43 -16.63 3.19 -2.06
N VAL A 44 -17.52 2.48 -2.76
CA VAL A 44 -17.50 1.01 -2.81
C VAL A 44 -16.23 0.50 -3.49
N GLY A 45 -15.80 1.12 -4.60
CA GLY A 45 -14.54 0.77 -5.27
C GLY A 45 -13.32 0.95 -4.37
N GLY A 46 -13.24 2.08 -3.65
CA GLY A 46 -12.18 2.34 -2.67
C GLY A 46 -12.20 1.34 -1.51
N LEU A 47 -13.39 0.93 -1.05
CA LEU A 47 -13.52 -0.08 0.01
C LEU A 47 -12.98 -1.45 -0.42
N VAL A 48 -13.33 -1.90 -1.64
CA VAL A 48 -12.82 -3.16 -2.20
C VAL A 48 -11.28 -3.11 -2.33
N TYR A 49 -10.75 -2.00 -2.84
CA TYR A 49 -9.30 -1.80 -2.95
C TYR A 49 -8.61 -1.89 -1.58
N MET A 50 -9.16 -1.23 -0.56
CA MET A 50 -8.59 -1.23 0.79
C MET A 50 -8.60 -2.63 1.44
N VAL A 51 -9.67 -3.40 1.24
CA VAL A 51 -9.74 -4.80 1.71
C VAL A 51 -8.67 -5.65 1.02
N ALA A 52 -8.53 -5.52 -0.31
CA ALA A 52 -7.50 -6.25 -1.05
C ALA A 52 -6.09 -5.89 -0.58
N PHE A 53 -5.80 -4.60 -0.39
CA PHE A 53 -4.52 -4.12 0.12
C PHE A 53 -4.23 -4.66 1.53
N ALA A 54 -5.22 -4.67 2.42
CA ALA A 54 -5.10 -5.23 3.75
C ALA A 54 -4.76 -6.73 3.71
N LEU A 55 -5.44 -7.52 2.89
CA LEU A 55 -5.14 -8.95 2.74
C LEU A 55 -3.73 -9.19 2.19
N ILE A 56 -3.31 -8.41 1.19
CA ILE A 56 -1.96 -8.50 0.61
C ILE A 56 -0.90 -8.17 1.66
N SER A 57 -1.07 -7.08 2.41
CA SER A 57 -0.11 -6.69 3.45
C SER A 57 -0.02 -7.76 4.55
N ILE A 58 -1.14 -8.29 5.03
CA ILE A 58 -1.15 -9.41 5.99
C ILE A 58 -0.42 -10.63 5.42
N TYR A 59 -0.70 -11.00 4.17
CA TYR A 59 -0.04 -12.13 3.52
C TYR A 59 1.49 -11.94 3.44
N VAL A 60 1.95 -10.76 3.00
CA VAL A 60 3.37 -10.42 2.95
C VAL A 60 3.99 -10.49 4.35
N THR A 61 3.33 -9.91 5.35
CA THR A 61 3.78 -9.93 6.74
C THR A 61 3.91 -11.37 7.25
N VAL A 62 2.87 -12.20 7.10
CA VAL A 62 2.90 -13.62 7.50
C VAL A 62 4.01 -14.37 6.78
N ARG A 63 4.22 -14.10 5.48
CA ARG A 63 5.30 -14.77 4.73
C ARG A 63 6.68 -14.36 5.23
N ILE A 64 6.89 -13.10 5.58
CA ILE A 64 8.15 -12.61 6.16
C ILE A 64 8.40 -13.29 7.51
N TYR A 65 7.41 -13.33 8.40
CA TYR A 65 7.52 -14.00 9.70
C TYR A 65 7.82 -15.50 9.56
N ASN A 66 7.10 -16.20 8.67
CA ASN A 66 7.33 -17.63 8.39
C ASN A 66 8.65 -17.91 7.66
N SER A 67 9.33 -16.90 7.11
CA SER A 67 10.63 -17.10 6.44
C SER A 67 11.78 -17.22 7.45
N ASP A 68 11.50 -17.18 8.75
CA ASP A 68 12.48 -17.21 9.84
C ASP A 68 13.57 -16.13 9.67
N ILE A 69 13.31 -15.13 8.82
CA ILE A 69 14.25 -14.07 8.44
C ILE A 69 14.44 -13.08 9.58
N LEU A 70 13.45 -12.99 10.47
CA LEU A 70 13.51 -12.14 11.67
C LEU A 70 14.33 -12.78 12.79
N LEU A 71 14.35 -14.12 12.90
CA LEU A 71 15.13 -14.86 13.91
C LEU A 71 16.52 -15.28 13.41
N SER A 72 16.66 -15.56 12.11
CA SER A 72 17.95 -15.93 11.47
C SER A 72 18.71 -14.73 10.87
N GLY A 73 18.16 -13.52 11.02
CA GLY A 73 18.37 -12.30 10.23
C GLY A 73 19.76 -11.68 10.15
N TRP A 74 20.82 -12.32 10.63
CA TRP A 74 22.18 -11.86 10.35
C TRP A 74 23.23 -12.95 10.21
N ASN A 75 23.03 -14.11 10.85
CA ASN A 75 24.06 -15.14 10.95
C ASN A 75 24.32 -15.89 9.63
N LYS A 76 23.35 -15.90 8.71
CA LYS A 76 23.49 -16.62 7.43
C LYS A 76 24.28 -15.82 6.38
N MET A 77 24.14 -14.49 6.37
CA MET A 77 24.95 -13.60 5.51
C MET A 77 26.42 -13.58 5.95
N ASP A 78 26.69 -13.58 7.26
CA ASP A 78 28.06 -13.69 7.77
C ASP A 78 28.69 -15.06 7.50
N LYS A 79 27.94 -16.16 7.61
CA LYS A 79 28.43 -17.50 7.22
C LYS A 79 28.71 -17.62 5.73
N LEU A 80 27.87 -17.03 4.87
CA LEU A 80 28.08 -17.00 3.42
C LEU A 80 29.31 -16.15 3.05
N LYS A 81 29.47 -14.97 3.66
CA LYS A 81 30.64 -14.11 3.45
C LYS A 81 31.94 -14.77 3.94
N LYS A 82 31.90 -15.49 5.07
CA LYS A 82 33.04 -16.26 5.60
C LYS A 82 33.39 -17.51 4.77
N SER A 83 32.41 -18.11 4.08
CA SER A 83 32.62 -19.22 3.16
C SER A 83 33.15 -18.78 1.79
N LEU A 84 32.79 -17.57 1.34
CA LEU A 84 33.23 -17.00 0.07
C LEU A 84 34.56 -16.22 0.18
N GLY A 85 34.90 -15.72 1.38
CA GLY A 85 36.15 -15.03 1.68
C GLY A 85 37.29 -15.95 2.17
N LYS A 86 37.11 -17.27 2.13
CA LYS A 86 38.17 -18.25 2.42
C LYS A 86 38.67 -18.87 1.12
N LYS A 87 39.42 -18.09 0.36
CA LYS A 87 40.48 -18.55 -0.54
C LYS A 87 41.73 -17.74 -0.23
#